data_AF-A0A3D0Y9F4-F1
#
_entry.id   AF-A0A3D0Y9F4-F1
#
_cell.length_a   1.000
_cell.length_b   1.000
_cell.length_c   1.000
_cell.angle_alpha   90.00
_cell.angle_beta   90.00
_cell.angle_gamma   90.00
#
_symmetry.space_group_name_H-M   'P 1'
#
loop_
_entity.id
_entity.type
_entity.pdbx_description
1 polymer ?
#
loop_
_entity_poly.entity_id
_entity_poly.type
_entity_poly.pdbx_seq_one_letter_code
_entity_poly.pdbx_strand_id
1 'polypeptide(L)'
;MIICQLVKLDPENTILEEVGELAKAIRKGLPNASVDEKKIKNYDTIESEVADVLIVLLSVCNSLNIDIYSALIEKEKENVTRVWKLYK
;
A
#
# COMPACT_ATOMS: atom_id res chain seq x y z
N MET A 1 14.89 -3.56 -9.52
CA MET A 1 15.90 -4.51 -8.97
C MET A 1 16.34 -4.12 -7.55
N ILE A 2 16.47 -2.83 -7.21
CA ILE A 2 16.86 -2.37 -5.87
C ILE A 2 15.78 -2.67 -4.80
N ILE A 3 14.50 -2.41 -5.07
CA ILE A 3 13.40 -2.66 -4.09
C ILE A 3 13.32 -4.15 -3.71
N CYS A 4 13.45 -5.06 -4.68
CA CYS A 4 13.46 -6.51 -4.41
C CYS A 4 14.65 -6.99 -3.57
N GLN A 5 15.76 -6.24 -3.48
CA GLN A 5 16.89 -6.59 -2.62
C GLN A 5 16.68 -6.15 -1.17
N LEU A 6 16.05 -4.99 -0.95
CA LEU A 6 15.74 -4.48 0.40
C LEU A 6 14.66 -5.33 1.08
N VAL A 7 13.61 -5.71 0.34
CA VAL A 7 12.53 -6.58 0.85
C VAL A 7 13.04 -7.95 1.32
N LYS A 8 14.13 -8.46 0.75
CA LYS A 8 14.73 -9.74 1.15
C LYS A 8 15.43 -9.70 2.51
N LEU A 9 15.85 -8.51 2.95
CA LEU A 9 16.55 -8.33 4.21
C LEU A 9 15.58 -8.12 5.36
N ASP A 10 14.54 -7.31 5.13
CA ASP A 10 13.57 -6.95 6.16
C ASP A 10 12.20 -6.57 5.56
N PRO A 11 11.38 -7.57 5.19
CA PRO A 11 10.11 -7.33 4.49
C PRO A 11 9.08 -6.61 5.36
N GLU A 12 9.08 -6.85 6.67
CA GLU A 12 8.12 -6.26 7.61
C GLU A 12 8.35 -4.76 7.77
N ASN A 13 9.60 -4.35 7.98
CA ASN A 13 9.93 -2.93 8.12
C ASN A 13 9.75 -2.17 6.82
N THR A 14 10.09 -2.79 5.67
CA THR A 14 9.90 -2.15 4.36
C THR A 14 8.41 -1.90 4.08
N ILE A 15 7.51 -2.85 4.41
CA ILE A 15 6.05 -2.63 4.28
C ILE A 15 5.59 -1.45 5.15
N LEU A 16 6.05 -1.40 6.40
CA LEU A 16 5.61 -0.36 7.33
C LEU A 16 6.06 1.04 6.88
N GLU A 17 7.26 1.15 6.31
CA GLU A 17 7.82 2.38 5.78
C GLU A 17 6.96 2.92 4.62
N GLU A 18 6.75 2.13 3.56
CA GLU A 18 5.97 2.55 2.38
C GLU A 18 4.51 2.89 2.75
N VAL A 19 3.89 2.12 3.64
CA VAL A 19 2.52 2.41 4.11
C VAL A 19 2.48 3.73 4.91
N GLY A 20 3.55 4.04 5.64
CA GLY A 20 3.71 5.31 6.35
C GLY A 20 3.86 6.50 5.41
N GLU A 21 4.61 6.34 4.32
CA GLU A 21 4.78 7.34 3.26
C GLU A 21 3.45 7.60 2.53
N LEU A 22 2.72 6.54 2.16
CA LEU A 22 1.38 6.63 1.61
C LEU A 22 0.40 7.34 2.56
N ALA A 23 0.39 7.00 3.85
CA ALA A 23 -0.48 7.65 4.83
C ALA A 23 -0.18 9.15 4.94
N LYS A 24 1.10 9.54 4.84
CA LYS A 24 1.54 10.94 4.85
C LYS A 24 1.11 11.66 3.58
N ALA A 25 1.16 11.01 2.41
CA ALA A 25 0.69 11.56 1.14
C ALA A 25 -0.84 11.76 1.14
N ILE A 26 -1.61 10.76 1.58
CA ILE A 26 -3.07 10.85 1.72
C ILE A 26 -3.45 12.01 2.66
N ARG A 27 -2.82 12.10 3.83
CA ARG A 27 -3.11 13.17 4.79
C ARG A 27 -2.89 14.55 4.20
N LYS A 28 -1.88 14.73 3.35
CA LYS A 28 -1.59 16.01 2.68
C LYS A 28 -2.53 16.30 1.51
N GLY A 29 -3.10 15.27 0.88
CA GLY A 29 -4.07 15.42 -0.21
C GLY A 29 -5.50 15.72 0.24
N LEU A 30 -5.80 15.63 1.54
CA LEU A 30 -7.13 15.94 2.08
C LEU A 30 -7.37 17.47 2.11
N PRO A 31 -8.54 17.96 1.65
CA PRO A 31 -8.84 19.39 1.52
C PRO A 31 -8.84 20.19 2.85
N ASN A 32 -8.94 19.50 3.99
CA ASN A 32 -8.92 20.12 5.33
C ASN A 32 -7.55 20.04 6.02
N ALA A 33 -6.55 19.43 5.38
CA ALA A 33 -5.19 19.47 5.88
C ALA A 33 -4.57 20.79 5.46
N SER A 34 -4.17 21.62 6.42
CA SER A 34 -3.54 22.91 6.21
C SER A 34 -2.17 22.73 5.55
N VAL A 35 -2.14 22.54 4.23
CA VAL A 35 -0.91 22.39 3.45
C VAL A 35 -0.66 23.70 2.73
N ASP A 36 0.43 24.38 3.10
CA ASP A 36 0.97 25.52 2.36
C ASP A 36 1.10 25.16 0.87
N GLU A 37 0.32 25.85 0.02
CA GLU A 37 0.31 25.66 -1.44
C GLU A 37 1.71 25.81 -2.08
N LYS A 38 2.64 26.48 -1.38
CA LYS A 38 4.04 26.67 -1.80
C LYS A 38 4.91 25.41 -1.72
N LYS A 39 4.49 24.37 -0.99
CA LYS A 39 5.26 23.11 -0.86
C LYS A 39 4.82 22.00 -1.82
N ILE A 40 3.74 22.20 -2.59
CA ILE A 40 3.14 21.18 -3.46
C ILE A 40 4.11 20.67 -4.54
N LYS A 41 5.15 21.42 -4.90
CA LYS A 41 6.07 21.08 -6.01
C LYS A 41 7.12 19.99 -5.71
N ASN A 42 7.31 19.58 -4.45
CA ASN A 42 8.34 18.60 -4.05
C ASN A 42 7.75 17.35 -3.36
N TYR A 43 6.46 17.09 -3.53
CA TYR A 43 5.86 15.89 -2.95
C TYR A 43 5.68 14.82 -4.00
N ASP A 44 6.08 13.60 -3.66
CA ASP A 44 5.68 12.40 -4.35
C ASP A 44 4.15 12.29 -4.33
N THR A 45 3.59 11.89 -5.47
CA THR A 45 2.14 11.88 -5.66
C THR A 45 1.53 10.68 -4.94
N ILE A 46 0.25 10.76 -4.57
CA ILE A 46 -0.45 9.63 -3.94
C ILE A 46 -0.34 8.38 -4.84
N GLU A 47 -0.39 8.56 -6.15
CA GLU A 47 -0.24 7.47 -7.13
C GLU A 47 1.14 6.79 -7.05
N SER A 48 2.22 7.56 -6.83
CA SER A 48 3.57 6.99 -6.67
C SER A 48 3.64 6.13 -5.43
N GLU A 49 3.20 6.66 -4.29
CA GLU A 49 3.22 5.97 -2.99
C GLU A 49 2.35 4.71 -2.98
N VAL A 50 1.20 4.74 -3.69
CA VAL A 50 0.37 3.54 -3.90
C VAL A 50 1.13 2.49 -4.71
N ALA A 51 1.87 2.91 -5.73
CA ALA A 51 2.66 1.99 -6.55
C ALA A 51 3.82 1.37 -5.74
N ASP A 52 4.48 2.15 -4.89
CA ASP A 52 5.58 1.67 -4.05
C ASP A 52 5.11 0.63 -3.02
N VAL A 53 3.99 0.90 -2.33
CA VAL A 53 3.33 -0.08 -1.45
C VAL A 53 2.97 -1.36 -2.21
N LEU A 54 2.42 -1.24 -3.42
CA LEU A 54 2.04 -2.40 -4.23
C LEU A 54 3.28 -3.22 -4.65
N ILE A 55 4.36 -2.57 -5.07
CA ILE A 55 5.61 -3.23 -5.48
C ILE A 55 6.23 -3.99 -4.31
N VAL A 56 6.24 -3.39 -3.12
CA VAL A 56 6.75 -4.04 -1.90
C VAL A 56 5.88 -5.24 -1.54
N LEU A 57 4.55 -5.10 -1.58
CA LEU A 57 3.64 -6.20 -1.30
C LEU A 57 3.84 -7.38 -2.27
N LEU A 58 3.91 -7.11 -3.58
CA LEU A 58 4.18 -8.15 -4.59
C LEU A 58 5.55 -8.80 -4.38
N SER A 59 6.56 -8.04 -3.98
CA SER A 59 7.89 -8.55 -3.68
C SER A 59 7.88 -9.49 -2.47
N VAL A 60 7.08 -9.19 -1.45
CA VAL A 60 6.87 -10.07 -0.29
C VAL A 60 6.14 -11.35 -0.69
N CYS A 61 5.06 -11.25 -1.48
CA CYS A 61 4.35 -12.42 -1.99
C CYS A 61 5.29 -13.35 -2.78
N ASN A 62 6.10 -12.80 -3.67
CA ASN A 62 7.10 -13.56 -4.42
C ASN A 62 8.14 -14.22 -3.50
N SER A 63 8.60 -13.52 -2.47
CA SER A 63 9.59 -14.05 -1.52
C SER A 63 9.04 -15.18 -0.64
N LEU A 64 7.75 -15.14 -0.32
CA LEU A 64 7.03 -16.19 0.41
C LEU A 64 6.48 -17.30 -0.49
N ASN A 65 6.73 -17.24 -1.81
CA ASN A 65 6.19 -18.15 -2.81
C ASN A 65 4.64 -18.23 -2.79
N ILE A 66 4.01 -17.08 -2.57
CA ILE A 66 2.55 -16.92 -2.57
C ILE A 66 2.11 -16.54 -3.98
N ASP A 67 1.22 -17.34 -4.57
CA ASP A 67 0.47 -16.93 -5.76
C ASP A 67 -0.61 -15.92 -5.37
N ILE A 68 -0.26 -14.64 -5.46
CA ILE A 68 -1.12 -13.52 -5.10
C ILE A 68 -2.39 -13.47 -5.95
N TYR A 69 -2.34 -13.94 -7.21
CA TYR A 69 -3.50 -13.93 -8.09
C TYR A 69 -4.56 -14.91 -7.57
N SER A 70 -4.17 -16.15 -7.32
CA SER A 70 -5.07 -17.16 -6.76
C SER A 70 -5.58 -16.74 -5.37
N ALA A 71 -4.70 -16.20 -4.52
CA ALA A 71 -5.09 -15.72 -3.19
C ALA A 71 -6.15 -14.60 -3.26
N LEU A 72 -6.01 -13.65 -4.20
CA LEU A 72 -6.99 -12.59 -4.44
C LEU A 72 -8.34 -13.14 -4.87
N ILE A 73 -8.36 -14.09 -5.82
CA ILE A 73 -9.60 -14.68 -6.32
C ILE A 73 -10.36 -15.42 -5.21
N GLU A 74 -9.67 -16.23 -4.39
CA GLU A 74 -10.31 -16.92 -3.27
C GLU A 74 -10.80 -15.92 -2.20
N LYS A 75 -10.02 -14.87 -1.92
CA LYS A 75 -10.43 -13.83 -0.98
C LYS A 75 -11.68 -13.10 -1.43
N GLU A 76 -11.81 -12.81 -2.73
CA GLU A 76 -12.99 -12.17 -3.31
C GLU A 76 -14.22 -13.07 -3.24
N LYS A 77 -14.10 -14.38 -3.50
CA LYS A 77 -15.21 -15.33 -3.32
C LYS A 77 -15.74 -15.33 -1.88
N GLU A 78 -14.85 -15.31 -0.90
CA GLU A 78 -15.26 -15.15 0.52
C GLU A 78 -15.92 -13.79 0.80
N ASN A 79 -15.42 -12.70 0.20
CA ASN A 79 -15.95 -11.37 0.41
C ASN A 79 -17.37 -11.21 -0.18
N VAL A 80 -17.63 -11.80 -1.34
CA VAL A 80 -18.95 -11.82 -1.98
C VAL A 80 -19.98 -12.58 -1.14
N THR A 81 -19.56 -13.65 -0.47
CA THR A 81 -20.42 -14.44 0.42
C THR A 81 -20.56 -13.83 1.82
N ARG A 82 -19.75 -12.82 2.15
CA ARG A 82 -19.77 -12.13 3.44
C ARG A 82 -20.93 -11.14 3.50
N VAL A 83 -21.93 -11.45 4.32
CA VAL A 83 -22.96 -10.49 4.72
C VAL A 83 -22.39 -9.58 5.81
N TRP A 84 -22.11 -8.34 5.45
CA TRP A 84 -21.72 -7.32 6.44
C TRP A 84 -22.93 -6.99 7.30
N LYS A 85 -22.91 -7.40 8.57
CA LYS A 85 -23.86 -6.89 9.55
C LYS A 85 -23.52 -5.42 9.79
N LEU A 86 -24.24 -4.54 9.11
CA LEU A 86 -24.28 -3.13 9.46
C LEU A 86 -24.96 -3.02 10.82
N TYR A 87 -24.16 -2.94 11.89
CA TYR A 87 -24.68 -2.46 13.16
C TYR A 87 -25.00 -0.97 12.95
N LYS A 88 -26.30 -0.67 12.98
CA LYS A 88 -26.85 0.69 12.94
C LYS A 88 -26.64 1.38 14.27
#